data_AF-A0A315VRF5-F1
#
_entry.id   AF-A0A315VRF5-F1
#
_cell.length_a   1.000
_cell.length_b   1.000
_cell.length_c   1.000
_cell.angle_alpha   90.00
_cell.angle_beta   90.00
_cell.angle_gamma   90.00
#
_symmetry.space_group_name_H-M   'P 1'
#
loop_
_entity.id
_entity.type
_entity.pdbx_description
1 polymer ?
#
loop_
_entity_poly.entity_id
_entity_poly.type
_entity_poly.pdbx_seq_one_letter_code
_entity_poly.pdbx_strand_id
1 'polypeptide(L)'
;MGLPTGTNKVDAVYERKSDSKIIFFIGSQYWVFSDTKVMSGYPRPLSDWRMTTPSGAALDRVDAAFVWAHNGKTYLFSGGQFWRFDESQKTGNQEPDPGYPRSNHLWTGMPTHMDDVITWGEGDAYFFKDDFYWVLKDGGMNQEYVSPKATGMDWLRCPGPPPTAAPQNPGKPKECICALNRSSLSLRNDCLLLVAVMLIINGLI
;
A
#
# COMPACT_ATOMS: atom_id res chain seq x y z
N MET A 1 3.52 24.44 12.19
CA MET A 1 3.21 23.03 11.88
C MET A 1 2.21 23.02 10.73
N GLY A 2 2.50 22.29 9.66
CA GLY A 2 1.93 22.57 8.32
C GLY A 2 0.88 21.59 7.78
N LEU A 3 0.61 20.45 8.42
CA LEU A 3 -0.51 19.58 8.03
C LEU A 3 -1.82 20.12 8.61
N PRO A 4 -2.98 19.89 7.97
CA PRO A 4 -4.26 20.44 8.42
C PRO A 4 -4.62 19.99 9.84
N THR A 5 -5.18 20.90 10.63
CA THR A 5 -5.71 20.58 11.95
C THR A 5 -6.81 19.52 11.84
N GLY A 6 -6.71 18.45 12.62
CA GLY A 6 -7.66 17.33 12.60
C GLY A 6 -7.28 16.19 11.66
N THR A 7 -6.17 16.30 10.92
CA THR A 7 -5.62 15.18 10.15
C THR A 7 -5.03 14.15 11.11
N ASN A 8 -5.58 12.93 11.10
CA ASN A 8 -5.05 11.79 11.84
C ASN A 8 -4.30 10.77 10.96
N LYS A 9 -4.28 10.98 9.64
CA LYS A 9 -3.67 10.09 8.65
C LYS A 9 -3.18 10.88 7.43
N VAL A 10 -2.02 10.49 6.89
CA VAL A 10 -1.58 10.80 5.52
C VAL A 10 -1.82 9.56 4.67
N ASP A 11 -2.38 9.73 3.47
CA ASP A 11 -2.67 8.58 2.59
C ASP A 11 -1.45 8.17 1.76
N ALA A 12 -0.71 9.15 1.23
CA ALA A 12 0.55 8.90 0.53
C ALA A 12 1.48 10.11 0.63
N VAL A 13 2.79 9.89 0.52
CA VAL A 13 3.79 10.95 0.52
C VAL A 13 4.98 10.57 -0.36
N TYR A 14 5.53 11.53 -1.09
CA TYR A 14 6.81 11.33 -1.78
C TYR A 14 7.60 12.64 -1.88
N GLU A 15 8.92 12.51 -2.05
CA GLU A 15 9.78 13.64 -2.38
C GLU A 15 9.98 13.73 -3.89
N ARG A 16 9.63 14.88 -4.46
CA ARG A 16 9.80 15.13 -5.88
C ARG A 16 11.23 15.51 -6.22
N LYS A 17 11.84 14.71 -7.09
CA LYS A 17 13.25 14.82 -7.47
C LYS A 17 13.62 16.14 -8.17
N SER A 18 12.69 16.81 -8.86
CA SER A 18 12.99 18.01 -9.65
C SER A 18 13.23 19.27 -8.83
N ASP A 19 12.67 19.35 -7.61
CA ASP A 19 12.78 20.54 -6.76
C ASP A 19 12.81 20.25 -5.25
N SER A 20 13.03 18.98 -4.86
CA SER A 20 13.08 18.49 -3.47
C SER A 20 11.86 18.85 -2.63
N LYS A 21 10.72 19.08 -3.28
CA LYS A 21 9.47 19.34 -2.57
C LYS A 21 8.86 18.03 -2.11
N ILE A 22 8.24 18.07 -0.93
CA ILE A 22 7.54 16.92 -0.38
C ILE A 22 6.05 17.10 -0.64
N ILE A 23 5.46 16.14 -1.34
CA ILE A 23 4.03 16.15 -1.69
C ILE A 23 3.33 15.20 -0.74
N PHE A 24 2.34 15.71 0.00
CA PHE A 24 1.46 14.91 0.85
C PHE A 24 0.09 14.81 0.22
N PHE A 25 -0.47 13.60 0.15
CA PHE A 25 -1.85 13.34 -0.26
C PHE A 25 -2.69 12.96 0.96
N ILE A 26 -3.82 13.65 1.13
CA ILE A 26 -4.78 13.39 2.22
C ILE A 26 -6.19 13.53 1.62
N GLY A 27 -6.91 12.41 1.53
CA GLY A 27 -8.17 12.31 0.81
C GLY A 27 -8.05 12.85 -0.62
N SER A 28 -9.02 13.66 -1.02
CA SER A 28 -9.10 14.25 -2.36
C SER A 28 -8.29 15.55 -2.49
N GLN A 29 -7.30 15.77 -1.62
CA GLN A 29 -6.46 16.96 -1.59
C GLN A 29 -4.97 16.60 -1.49
N TYR A 30 -4.13 17.54 -1.90
CA TYR A 30 -2.69 17.44 -1.72
C TYR A 30 -2.07 18.75 -1.23
N TRP A 31 -0.92 18.63 -0.57
CA TRP A 31 -0.11 19.71 -0.06
C TRP A 31 1.30 19.60 -0.62
N VAL A 32 1.92 20.73 -0.88
CA VAL A 32 3.33 20.79 -1.26
C VAL A 32 4.10 21.51 -0.16
N PHE A 33 5.15 20.87 0.32
CA PHE A 33 6.03 21.38 1.35
C PHE A 33 7.40 21.72 0.77
N SER A 34 7.96 22.81 1.28
CA SER A 34 9.39 23.11 1.22
C SER A 34 9.92 22.93 2.63
N ASP A 35 10.79 21.95 2.82
CA ASP A 35 11.29 21.55 4.14
C ASP A 35 10.13 21.24 5.10
N THR A 36 9.92 22.12 6.10
CA THR A 36 8.90 21.99 7.14
C THR A 36 7.71 22.93 6.95
N LYS A 37 7.68 23.70 5.86
CA LYS A 37 6.66 24.72 5.58
C LYS A 37 5.80 24.34 4.39
N VAL A 38 4.49 24.41 4.58
CA VAL A 38 3.52 24.32 3.50
C VAL A 38 3.69 25.52 2.57
N MET A 39 3.67 25.27 1.25
CA MET A 39 3.71 26.33 0.25
C MET A 39 2.39 27.10 0.18
N SER A 40 2.46 28.36 -0.21
CA SER A 40 1.27 29.18 -0.44
C SER A 40 0.38 28.56 -1.53
N GLY A 41 -0.95 28.64 -1.33
CA GLY A 41 -1.94 28.09 -2.26
C GLY A 41 -2.31 26.62 -2.04
N TYR A 42 -1.83 25.98 -0.97
CA TYR A 42 -2.20 24.61 -0.60
C TYR A 42 -3.11 24.57 0.65
N PRO A 43 -4.01 23.58 0.78
CA PRO A 43 -4.20 22.43 -0.14
C PRO A 43 -4.76 22.78 -1.51
N ARG A 44 -4.49 21.89 -2.46
CA ARG A 44 -5.09 21.88 -3.79
C ARG A 44 -5.85 20.57 -4.03
N PRO A 45 -6.87 20.57 -4.92
CA PRO A 45 -7.66 19.37 -5.20
C PRO A 45 -6.86 18.33 -5.99
N LEU A 46 -7.07 17.04 -5.70
CA LEU A 46 -6.43 15.92 -6.39
C LEU A 46 -6.73 15.92 -7.91
N SER A 47 -7.84 16.53 -8.33
CA SER A 47 -8.18 16.71 -9.75
C SER A 47 -7.12 17.45 -10.57
N ASP A 48 -6.25 18.24 -9.92
CA ASP A 48 -5.13 18.92 -10.59
C ASP A 48 -4.12 17.95 -11.21
N TRP A 49 -4.06 16.71 -10.72
CA TRP A 49 -3.21 15.63 -11.24
C TRP A 49 -3.79 14.92 -12.46
N ARG A 50 -5.01 15.28 -12.88
CA ARG A 50 -5.71 14.71 -14.05
C ARG A 50 -5.80 13.17 -14.04
N MET A 51 -5.75 12.57 -12.86
CA MET A 51 -5.98 11.14 -12.69
C MET A 51 -7.49 10.89 -12.74
N THR A 52 -7.89 9.93 -13.57
CA THR A 52 -9.27 9.46 -13.67
C THR A 52 -9.29 7.95 -13.79
N THR A 53 -10.29 7.31 -13.19
CA THR A 53 -10.53 5.87 -13.36
C THR A 53 -10.83 5.55 -14.83
N PRO A 54 -10.83 4.27 -15.25
CA PRO A 54 -11.19 3.89 -16.62
C PRO A 54 -12.62 4.28 -16.99
N SER A 55 -13.49 4.48 -15.99
CA SER A 55 -14.85 4.97 -16.17
C SER A 55 -14.96 6.50 -16.31
N GLY A 56 -13.84 7.23 -16.17
CA GLY A 56 -13.79 8.69 -16.19
C GLY A 56 -14.09 9.35 -14.83
N ALA A 57 -14.35 8.57 -13.78
CA ALA A 57 -14.58 9.12 -12.44
C ALA A 57 -13.30 9.71 -11.83
N ALA A 58 -13.46 10.77 -11.04
CA ALA A 58 -12.40 11.34 -10.23
C ALA A 58 -11.96 10.37 -9.12
N LEU A 59 -10.73 10.52 -8.66
CA LEU A 59 -10.18 9.72 -7.55
C LEU A 59 -10.46 10.42 -6.22
N ASP A 60 -10.74 9.61 -5.19
CA ASP A 60 -10.97 10.11 -3.84
C ASP A 60 -9.70 10.16 -2.98
N ARG A 61 -8.64 9.44 -3.36
CA ARG A 61 -7.33 9.43 -2.67
C ARG A 61 -6.22 8.80 -3.52
N VAL A 62 -4.99 8.93 -3.04
CA VAL A 62 -3.80 8.18 -3.49
C VAL A 62 -3.42 7.18 -2.41
N ASP A 63 -3.28 5.90 -2.78
CA ASP A 63 -2.93 4.81 -1.86
C ASP A 63 -1.41 4.73 -1.60
N ALA A 64 -0.58 5.03 -2.60
CA ALA A 64 0.88 5.05 -2.47
C ALA A 64 1.52 5.97 -3.52
N ALA A 65 2.68 6.53 -3.23
CA ALA A 65 3.39 7.44 -4.13
C ALA A 65 4.89 7.25 -4.02
N PHE A 66 5.60 7.09 -5.15
CA PHE A 66 7.05 6.96 -5.11
C PHE A 66 7.74 7.43 -6.40
N VAL A 67 9.01 7.81 -6.29
CA VAL A 67 9.89 8.03 -7.45
C VAL A 67 10.65 6.75 -7.70
N TRP A 68 10.51 6.17 -8.89
CA TRP A 68 11.22 4.96 -9.22
C TRP A 68 12.65 5.27 -9.66
N ALA A 69 13.66 4.75 -8.95
CA ALA A 69 15.06 5.06 -9.23
C ALA A 69 15.48 4.76 -10.67
N HIS A 70 14.96 3.68 -11.26
CA HIS A 70 15.39 3.19 -12.57
C HIS A 70 15.13 4.17 -13.73
N ASN A 71 14.03 4.93 -13.67
CA ASN A 71 13.68 5.88 -14.72
C ASN A 71 13.43 7.31 -14.23
N GLY A 72 13.48 7.53 -12.91
CA GLY A 72 13.26 8.83 -12.28
C GLY A 72 11.84 9.38 -12.40
N LYS A 73 10.87 8.58 -12.88
CA LYS A 73 9.47 8.98 -12.99
C LYS A 73 8.77 8.80 -11.65
N THR A 74 7.76 9.63 -11.42
CA THR A 74 6.88 9.54 -10.26
C THR A 74 5.73 8.59 -10.59
N TYR A 75 5.40 7.71 -9.66
CA TYR A 75 4.30 6.76 -9.77
C TYR A 75 3.34 6.99 -8.62
N LEU A 76 2.07 7.19 -8.95
CA LEU A 76 0.98 7.31 -7.99
C LEU A 76 0.03 6.12 -8.16
N PHE A 77 -0.36 5.51 -7.05
CA PHE A 77 -1.24 4.35 -7.01
C PHE A 77 -2.58 4.70 -6.39
N SER A 78 -3.66 4.18 -6.95
CA SER A 78 -5.00 4.31 -6.37
C SER A 78 -5.92 3.24 -6.93
N GLY A 79 -6.69 2.58 -6.07
CA GLY A 79 -7.80 1.71 -6.47
C GLY A 79 -7.38 0.52 -7.35
N GLY A 80 -6.19 -0.03 -7.13
CA GLY A 80 -5.65 -1.14 -7.94
C GLY A 80 -5.07 -0.71 -9.29
N GLN A 81 -4.90 0.58 -9.51
CA GLN A 81 -4.28 1.17 -10.69
C GLN A 81 -3.13 2.09 -10.32
N PHE A 82 -2.35 2.46 -11.34
CA PHE A 82 -1.28 3.42 -11.20
C PHE A 82 -1.15 4.35 -12.38
N TRP A 83 -0.64 5.54 -12.11
CA TRP A 83 -0.31 6.59 -13.06
C TRP A 83 1.18 6.88 -12.97
N ARG A 84 1.80 7.20 -14.10
CA ARG A 84 3.21 7.59 -14.18
C ARG A 84 3.30 9.04 -14.64
N PHE A 85 4.20 9.81 -14.04
CA PHE A 85 4.39 11.22 -14.35
C PHE A 85 5.85 11.52 -14.67
N ASP A 86 6.04 12.32 -15.72
CA ASP A 86 7.31 12.96 -16.02
C ASP A 86 7.41 14.35 -15.37
N GLU A 87 7.90 14.39 -14.15
CA GLU A 87 8.09 15.66 -13.41
C GLU A 87 9.42 16.37 -13.75
N SER A 88 10.15 15.93 -14.79
CA SER A 88 11.35 16.62 -15.27
C SER A 88 11.01 17.85 -16.11
N GLN A 89 9.82 17.89 -16.71
CA GLN A 89 9.37 19.00 -17.55
C GLN A 89 8.68 20.05 -16.66
N LYS A 90 9.16 21.29 -16.73
CA LYS A 90 8.61 22.44 -15.98
C LYS A 90 7.26 22.95 -16.53
N THR A 91 6.61 22.18 -17.39
CA THR A 91 5.31 22.56 -17.96
C THR A 91 4.27 22.41 -16.85
N GLY A 92 3.63 23.51 -16.46
CA GLY A 92 2.82 23.63 -15.25
C GLY A 92 1.55 22.79 -15.14
N ASN A 93 1.40 21.72 -15.94
CA ASN A 93 0.26 20.82 -15.91
C ASN A 93 0.72 19.43 -15.44
N GLN A 94 0.19 18.98 -14.31
CA GLN A 94 0.40 17.62 -13.80
C GLN A 94 -0.51 16.69 -14.59
N GLU A 95 0.01 16.12 -15.68
CA GLU A 95 -0.71 15.14 -16.49
C GLU A 95 0.04 13.81 -16.50
N PRO A 96 -0.66 12.67 -16.38
CA PRO A 96 -0.04 11.38 -16.52
C PRO A 96 0.58 11.19 -17.92
N ASP A 97 1.63 10.38 -18.01
CA ASP A 97 2.17 9.94 -19.29
C ASP A 97 1.07 9.26 -20.14
N PRO A 98 1.16 9.33 -21.48
CA PRO A 98 0.22 8.61 -22.35
C PRO A 98 0.18 7.10 -22.07
N GLY A 99 -1.03 6.53 -22.08
CA GLY A 99 -1.24 5.11 -21.84
C GLY A 99 -1.34 4.72 -20.36
N TYR A 100 -1.61 5.70 -19.48
CA TYR A 100 -1.98 5.52 -18.08
C TYR A 100 -3.44 5.97 -17.83
N PRO A 101 -4.14 5.42 -16.84
CA PRO A 101 -3.66 4.45 -15.84
C PRO A 101 -3.33 3.07 -16.40
N ARG A 102 -2.53 2.32 -15.64
CA ARG A 102 -2.30 0.89 -15.85
C ARG A 102 -2.69 0.10 -14.60
N SER A 103 -2.96 -1.18 -14.79
CA SER A 103 -3.33 -2.10 -13.72
C SER A 103 -2.14 -2.44 -12.82
N ASN A 104 -2.33 -2.45 -11.50
CA ASN A 104 -1.29 -2.84 -10.55
C ASN A 104 -0.79 -4.28 -10.74
N HIS A 105 -1.54 -5.13 -11.44
CA HIS A 105 -1.11 -6.49 -11.79
C HIS A 105 0.16 -6.53 -12.64
N LEU A 106 0.58 -5.43 -13.26
CA LEU A 106 1.87 -5.35 -13.94
C LEU A 106 3.06 -5.46 -12.98
N TRP A 107 2.89 -5.12 -11.70
CA TRP A 107 3.92 -5.27 -10.67
C TRP A 107 3.90 -6.71 -10.13
N THR A 108 4.30 -7.67 -10.98
CA THR A 108 4.23 -9.09 -10.66
C THR A 108 5.02 -9.42 -9.40
N GLY A 109 4.40 -10.19 -8.49
CA GLY A 109 4.98 -10.57 -7.20
C GLY A 109 4.76 -9.54 -6.08
N MET A 110 4.26 -8.35 -6.39
CA MET A 110 3.92 -7.31 -5.42
C MET A 110 2.42 -7.37 -5.05
N PRO A 111 2.03 -6.86 -3.86
CA PRO A 111 0.61 -6.69 -3.51
C PRO A 111 -0.09 -5.73 -4.50
N THR A 112 -1.30 -6.08 -4.92
CA THR A 112 -2.09 -5.24 -5.85
C THR A 112 -2.70 -4.01 -5.17
N HIS A 113 -2.85 -4.06 -3.85
CA HIS A 113 -3.37 -2.97 -3.00
C HIS A 113 -2.40 -2.69 -1.85
N MET A 114 -1.22 -2.16 -2.16
CA MET A 114 -0.26 -1.71 -1.15
C MET A 114 -0.75 -0.48 -0.37
N ASP A 115 -0.16 -0.29 0.81
CA ASP A 115 -0.36 0.87 1.67
C ASP A 115 0.73 1.93 1.47
N ASP A 116 1.91 1.54 0.99
CA ASP A 116 2.97 2.47 0.58
C ASP A 116 4.00 1.80 -0.35
N VAL A 117 4.78 2.60 -1.07
CA VAL A 117 5.96 2.16 -1.83
C VAL A 117 7.09 3.15 -1.61
N ILE A 118 8.29 2.68 -1.31
CA ILE A 118 9.48 3.55 -1.25
C ILE A 118 10.62 2.95 -2.06
N THR A 119 11.55 3.82 -2.48
CA THR A 119 12.80 3.42 -3.10
C THR A 119 13.93 3.51 -2.06
N TRP A 120 14.79 2.50 -1.97
CA TRP A 120 15.95 2.51 -1.07
C TRP A 120 17.20 1.92 -1.75
N GLY A 121 18.38 2.45 -1.39
CA GLY A 121 19.67 1.82 -1.68
C GLY A 121 20.02 1.95 -3.15
N GLU A 122 20.33 0.81 -3.78
CA GLU A 122 20.69 0.73 -5.21
C GLU A 122 19.50 0.95 -6.17
N GLY A 123 18.34 1.38 -5.65
CA GLY A 123 17.15 1.66 -6.43
C GLY A 123 16.05 0.60 -6.35
N ASP A 124 16.19 -0.35 -5.43
CA ASP A 124 15.15 -1.33 -5.10
C ASP A 124 13.88 -0.63 -4.63
N ALA A 125 12.72 -1.16 -5.05
CA ALA A 125 11.42 -0.67 -4.63
C ALA A 125 10.82 -1.60 -3.56
N TYR A 126 10.39 -1.02 -2.45
CA TYR A 126 9.86 -1.71 -1.28
C TYR A 126 8.36 -1.41 -1.19
N PHE A 127 7.53 -2.43 -1.38
CA PHE A 127 6.08 -2.34 -1.34
C PHE A 127 5.60 -2.79 0.03
N PHE A 128 4.83 -1.96 0.73
CA PHE A 128 4.32 -2.25 2.07
C PHE A 128 2.85 -2.60 2.02
N LYS A 129 2.46 -3.63 2.76
CA LYS A 129 1.07 -3.98 2.97
C LYS A 129 0.89 -4.63 4.34
N ASP A 130 0.01 -4.06 5.15
CA ASP A 130 -0.25 -4.49 6.52
C ASP A 130 1.08 -4.57 7.31
N ASP A 131 1.36 -5.71 7.96
CA ASP A 131 2.59 -5.92 8.74
C ASP A 131 3.80 -6.38 7.89
N PHE A 132 3.67 -6.37 6.56
CA PHE A 132 4.63 -6.97 5.65
C PHE A 132 5.15 -6.00 4.59
N TYR A 133 6.29 -6.37 4.00
CA TYR A 133 6.83 -5.71 2.82
C TYR A 133 7.43 -6.69 1.82
N TRP A 134 7.43 -6.30 0.55
CA TRP A 134 7.99 -7.03 -0.59
C TRP A 134 9.05 -6.16 -1.26
N VAL A 135 10.09 -6.79 -1.80
CA VAL A 135 11.20 -6.07 -2.44
C VAL A 135 11.24 -6.42 -3.92
N LEU A 136 11.05 -5.42 -4.76
CA LEU A 136 11.28 -5.50 -6.19
C LEU A 136 12.72 -5.09 -6.49
N LYS A 137 13.52 -6.07 -6.93
CA LYS A 137 14.93 -5.86 -7.27
C LYS A 137 15.13 -5.57 -8.76
N ASP A 138 16.19 -4.84 -9.07
CA ASP A 138 16.72 -4.63 -10.43
C ASP A 138 15.72 -4.00 -11.42
N GLY A 139 14.62 -3.41 -10.94
CA GLY A 139 13.62 -2.74 -11.77
C GLY A 139 12.79 -3.65 -12.67
N GLY A 140 12.93 -4.97 -12.54
CA GLY A 140 12.19 -5.95 -13.34
C GLY A 140 10.80 -6.23 -12.77
N MET A 141 9.74 -5.90 -13.51
CA MET A 141 8.32 -6.10 -13.12
C MET A 141 7.81 -7.57 -13.22
N ASN A 142 8.70 -8.55 -13.40
CA ASN A 142 8.37 -9.96 -13.65
C ASN A 142 9.02 -10.89 -12.60
N GLN A 143 8.76 -10.64 -11.30
CA GLN A 143 9.21 -11.55 -10.24
C GLN A 143 8.07 -12.47 -9.81
N GLU A 144 8.09 -13.71 -10.30
CA GLU A 144 6.98 -14.66 -10.12
C GLU A 144 6.84 -15.13 -8.66
N TYR A 145 7.91 -15.08 -7.86
CA TYR A 145 7.85 -15.41 -6.44
C TYR A 145 8.69 -14.46 -5.58
N VAL A 146 8.01 -13.58 -4.83
CA VAL A 146 8.61 -12.70 -3.84
C VAL A 146 7.99 -13.02 -2.48
N SER A 147 8.82 -13.50 -1.55
CA SER A 147 8.35 -13.77 -0.19
C SER A 147 8.23 -12.47 0.62
N PRO A 148 7.11 -12.25 1.34
CA PRO A 148 6.99 -11.11 2.23
C PRO A 148 7.99 -11.21 3.38
N LYS A 149 8.38 -10.03 3.87
CA LYS A 149 9.21 -9.87 5.07
C LYS A 149 8.44 -9.04 6.10
N ALA A 150 8.76 -9.21 7.38
CA ALA A 150 8.03 -8.56 8.46
C ALA A 150 8.53 -7.11 8.65
N THR A 151 7.66 -6.13 8.37
CA THR A 151 7.98 -4.71 8.54
C THR A 151 8.35 -4.40 9.99
N GLY A 152 7.62 -4.95 10.95
CA GLY A 152 7.88 -4.74 12.37
C GLY A 152 9.29 -5.15 12.80
N MET A 153 9.79 -6.29 12.34
CA MET A 153 11.13 -6.77 12.73
C MET A 153 12.23 -6.02 12.00
N ASP A 154 12.12 -5.90 10.69
CA ASP A 154 13.23 -5.40 9.86
C ASP A 154 13.31 -3.87 9.88
N TRP A 155 12.17 -3.16 9.95
CA TRP A 155 12.10 -1.70 9.89
C TRP A 155 11.91 -1.05 11.25
N LEU A 156 11.04 -1.63 12.09
CA LEU A 156 10.68 -1.05 13.39
C LEU A 156 11.46 -1.66 14.57
N ARG A 157 12.31 -2.67 14.30
CA ARG A 157 13.13 -3.37 15.29
C ARG A 157 12.32 -4.00 16.44
N CYS A 158 11.09 -4.43 16.15
CA CYS A 158 10.27 -5.19 17.08
C CYS A 158 10.91 -6.55 17.38
N PRO A 159 10.77 -7.08 18.61
CA PRO A 159 11.20 -8.44 18.94
C PRO A 159 10.51 -9.47 18.03
N GLY A 160 11.28 -10.45 17.56
CA GLY A 160 10.71 -11.61 16.87
C GLY A 160 9.81 -12.42 17.79
N PRO A 161 8.86 -13.20 17.25
CA PRO A 161 8.10 -14.15 18.04
C PRO A 161 9.08 -15.07 18.78
N PRO A 162 8.78 -15.45 20.03
CA PRO A 162 9.60 -16.40 20.75
C PRO A 162 9.78 -17.65 19.87
N PRO A 163 10.99 -18.20 19.76
CA PRO A 163 11.22 -19.38 18.95
C PRO A 163 10.27 -20.47 19.43
N THR A 164 9.52 -21.07 18.50
CA THR A 164 8.68 -22.22 18.80
C THR A 164 9.57 -23.25 19.46
N ALA A 165 9.22 -23.68 20.69
CA ALA A 165 9.96 -24.72 21.37
C ALA A 165 10.12 -25.90 20.40
N ALA A 166 11.36 -26.33 20.17
CA ALA A 166 11.60 -27.50 19.35
C ALA A 166 10.74 -28.63 19.91
N PRO A 167 9.99 -29.37 19.08
CA PRO A 167 9.31 -30.57 19.54
C PRO A 167 10.35 -31.42 20.26
N GLN A 168 10.06 -31.86 21.49
CA GLN A 168 10.93 -32.83 22.14
C GLN A 168 11.04 -34.02 21.19
N ASN A 169 12.28 -34.31 20.79
CA ASN A 169 12.60 -35.35 19.82
C ASN A 169 11.90 -36.64 20.29
N PRO A 170 10.83 -37.11 19.62
CA PRO A 170 10.18 -38.32 20.04
C PRO A 170 11.21 -39.41 19.80
N GLY A 171 11.68 -40.07 20.85
CA GLY A 171 12.68 -41.14 20.78
C GLY A 171 12.23 -42.37 19.99
N LYS A 172 11.19 -42.26 19.15
CA LYS A 172 10.68 -43.28 18.24
C LYS A 172 10.22 -42.62 16.92
N PRO A 173 10.94 -42.85 15.80
CA PRO A 173 10.53 -42.37 14.50
C PRO A 173 9.46 -43.31 13.95
N LYS A 174 8.19 -43.00 14.18
CA LYS A 174 7.03 -43.44 13.39
C LYS A 174 5.81 -42.68 13.92
N GLU A 175 5.03 -42.12 12.98
CA GLU A 175 3.87 -41.24 13.19
C GLU A 175 4.18 -39.74 13.38
N CYS A 176 4.81 -39.13 12.36
CA CYS A 176 4.53 -37.73 12.07
C CYS A 176 3.31 -37.67 11.13
N ILE A 177 2.14 -37.37 11.67
CA ILE A 177 0.99 -36.95 10.86
C ILE A 177 1.07 -35.43 10.75
N CYS A 178 1.25 -34.91 9.53
CA CYS A 178 1.11 -33.49 9.26
C CYS A 178 -0.36 -33.10 9.38
N ALA A 179 -0.81 -32.82 10.60
CA ALA A 179 -1.99 -32.00 10.78
C ALA A 179 -1.58 -30.57 10.41
N LEU A 180 -1.92 -30.15 9.19
CA LEU A 180 -1.98 -28.74 8.82
C LEU A 180 -3.06 -28.09 9.70
N ASN A 181 -2.71 -27.81 10.96
CA ASN A 181 -3.43 -26.82 11.74
C ASN A 181 -3.13 -25.48 11.10
N ARG A 182 -3.90 -25.18 10.05
CA ARG A 182 -4.24 -23.81 9.69
C ARG A 182 -4.67 -23.17 11.00
N SER A 183 -3.88 -22.24 11.53
CA SER A 183 -4.30 -21.38 12.64
C SER A 183 -5.56 -20.68 12.17
N SER A 184 -6.71 -21.26 12.50
CA SER A 184 -7.98 -20.58 12.43
C SER A 184 -7.86 -19.45 13.45
N LEU A 185 -7.62 -18.23 12.97
CA LEU A 185 -8.20 -17.08 13.63
C LEU A 185 -9.66 -17.46 13.90
N SER A 186 -10.02 -17.49 15.18
CA SER A 186 -11.39 -17.64 15.61
C SER A 186 -12.18 -16.45 15.03
N LEU A 187 -12.71 -16.62 13.81
CA LEU A 187 -13.94 -15.95 13.46
C LEU A 187 -15.00 -16.63 14.31
N ARG A 188 -15.26 -16.02 15.47
CA ARG A 188 -16.48 -16.22 16.22
C ARG A 188 -17.62 -15.83 15.29
N ASN A 189 -18.12 -16.82 14.56
CA ASN A 189 -19.15 -16.66 13.56
C ASN A 189 -20.50 -16.51 14.28
N ASP A 190 -20.89 -15.28 14.58
CA ASP A 190 -22.23 -14.88 15.06
C ASP A 190 -23.29 -15.07 13.96
N CYS A 191 -23.38 -16.28 13.39
CA CYS A 191 -24.34 -16.59 12.32
C CYS A 191 -25.45 -17.55 12.78
N LEU A 192 -25.34 -18.15 13.97
CA LEU A 192 -26.39 -19.01 14.52
C LEU A 192 -27.48 -18.25 15.30
N LEU A 193 -27.21 -17.01 15.76
CA LEU A 193 -28.21 -16.21 16.47
C LEU A 193 -29.23 -15.55 15.53
N LEU A 194 -28.89 -15.29 14.26
CA LEU A 194 -29.80 -14.65 13.31
C LEU A 194 -30.86 -15.60 12.73
N VAL A 195 -30.56 -16.91 12.65
CA VAL A 195 -31.53 -17.90 12.14
C VAL A 195 -32.64 -18.17 13.16
N ALA A 196 -32.34 -18.07 14.47
CA ALA A 196 -33.35 -18.23 15.52
C ALA A 196 -34.35 -17.05 15.58
N VAL A 197 -33.91 -15.82 15.29
CA VAL A 197 -34.79 -14.63 15.34
C VAL A 197 -35.78 -14.59 14.17
N MET A 198 -35.39 -15.07 12.98
CA MET A 198 -36.30 -15.12 11.82
C MET A 198 -37.39 -16.20 11.93
N LEU A 199 -37.13 -17.29 12.66
CA LEU A 199 -38.13 -18.35 12.89
C LEU A 199 -39.16 -17.99 13.96
N ILE A 200 -38.85 -17.04 14.85
CA ILE A 200 -39.81 -16.54 15.85
C ILE A 200 -40.76 -15.52 15.22
N ILE A 201 -40.30 -14.71 14.26
CA ILE A 201 -41.13 -13.67 13.60
C ILE A 201 -42.11 -14.28 12.59
N ASN A 202 -41.73 -15.37 11.90
CA ASN A 202 -42.63 -16.07 10.96
C ASN A 202 -43.56 -17.11 11.63
N GLY A 203 -43.53 -17.22 12.97
CA GLY A 203 -44.36 -18.13 13.76
C GLY A 203 -45.45 -17.45 14.59
N LEU A 204 -45.57 -16.12 14.56
CA LEU A 204 -46.67 -15.37 15.18
C LEU A 204 -47.48 -14.64 14.10
N ILE A 205 -48.41 -15.39 13.51
CA ILE A 205 -49.74 -14.85 13.15
C ILE A 205 -50.56 -14.83 14.44
#